data_AF-A0ABC8RI37-F1
#
_entry.id   AF-A0ABC8RI37-F1
#
_cell.length_a   1.000
_cell.length_b   1.000
_cell.length_c   1.000
_cell.angle_alpha   90.00
_cell.angle_beta   90.00
_cell.angle_gamma   90.00
#
_symmetry.space_group_name_H-M   'P 1'
#
loop_
_entity.id
_entity.type
_entity.pdbx_description
1 polymer ?
#
loop_
_entity_poly.entity_id
_entity_poly.type
_entity_poly.pdbx_seq_one_letter_code
_entity_poly.pdbx_strand_id
1 'polypeptide(L)'
;MGENTASGKDLGHYLPLYEAALQGDWETASTILEQDPKAFKAIITGTSERALFVAIRSPKKTHFLKKLVEHMSTTDLAFVDEDGSTALHIAAIAGNIEAAKLLVNKNSDLPNILDNSNSLPLHSAAACGKREMFLYLMTVTNANMEPKPFEDESGVRLVHALITYGYYGE
;
A
#
# COMPACT_ATOMS: atom_id res chain seq x y z
N MET A 1 -3.42 28.38 17.58
CA MET A 1 -1.99 28.00 17.58
C MET A 1 -1.95 26.49 17.45
N GLY A 2 -1.20 25.96 16.50
CA GLY A 2 -1.10 24.53 16.20
C GLY A 2 -1.23 24.25 14.70
N GLU A 3 -0.20 24.62 13.94
CA GLU A 3 0.55 23.71 13.04
C GLU A 3 0.06 23.76 11.58
N ASN A 4 0.49 24.82 10.91
CA ASN A 4 0.61 24.87 9.47
C ASN A 4 2.11 25.01 9.15
N THR A 5 2.56 24.33 8.08
CA THR A 5 3.88 24.43 7.42
C THR A 5 4.99 23.43 7.80
N ALA A 6 4.75 22.13 7.58
CA ALA A 6 5.82 21.15 7.31
C ALA A 6 5.89 20.69 5.82
N SER A 7 5.08 21.28 4.93
CA SER A 7 4.88 20.74 3.57
C SER A 7 5.93 21.16 2.53
N GLY A 8 6.87 22.07 2.84
CA GLY A 8 7.79 22.64 1.84
C GLY A 8 9.26 22.23 1.93
N LYS A 9 9.77 21.88 3.12
CA LYS A 9 11.22 21.63 3.33
C LYS A 9 11.62 20.16 3.18
N ASP A 10 10.73 19.22 3.46
CA ASP A 10 11.03 17.78 3.43
C ASP A 10 10.96 17.17 2.02
N LEU A 11 10.18 17.78 1.11
CA LEU A 11 10.02 17.30 -0.27
C LEU A 11 11.35 17.23 -1.04
N GLY A 12 12.25 18.21 -0.83
CA GLY A 12 13.57 18.23 -1.46
C GLY A 12 14.62 17.41 -0.70
N HIS A 13 14.47 17.26 0.61
CA HIS A 13 15.46 16.60 1.46
C HIS A 13 15.53 15.09 1.20
N TYR A 14 14.38 14.45 0.99
CA TYR A 14 14.28 13.01 0.71
C TYR A 14 14.10 12.68 -0.78
N LEU A 15 14.30 13.66 -1.68
CA LEU A 15 14.32 13.43 -3.12
C LEU A 15 15.32 12.33 -3.53
N PRO A 16 16.55 12.24 -2.96
CA PRO A 16 17.47 11.14 -3.28
C PRO A 16 16.91 9.76 -2.88
N LEU A 17 16.16 9.68 -1.78
CA LEU A 17 15.50 8.44 -1.36
C LEU A 17 14.35 8.06 -2.32
N TYR A 18 13.62 9.06 -2.82
CA TYR A 18 12.61 8.87 -3.86
C TYR A 18 13.22 8.32 -5.16
N GLU A 19 14.30 8.93 -5.64
CA GLU A 19 15.00 8.48 -6.84
C GLU A 19 15.56 7.07 -6.66
N ALA A 20 16.14 6.76 -5.49
CA ALA A 20 16.60 5.43 -5.16
C ALA A 20 15.45 4.41 -5.16
N ALA A 21 14.28 4.74 -4.61
CA ALA A 21 13.09 3.88 -4.64
C ALA A 21 12.55 3.67 -6.06
N LEU A 22 12.54 4.70 -6.91
CA LEU A 22 12.18 4.59 -8.32
C LEU A 22 13.15 3.67 -9.09
N GLN A 23 14.44 3.83 -8.84
CA GLN A 23 15.49 3.05 -9.50
C GLN A 23 15.66 1.65 -8.89
N GLY A 24 15.11 1.41 -7.69
CA GLY A 24 15.34 0.20 -6.91
C GLY A 24 16.78 0.06 -6.40
N ASP A 25 17.47 1.18 -6.26
CA ASP A 25 18.84 1.26 -5.73
C ASP A 25 18.78 1.18 -4.20
N TRP A 26 18.96 -0.04 -3.67
CA TRP A 26 18.90 -0.27 -2.24
C TRP A 26 20.12 0.29 -1.52
N GLU A 27 21.28 0.30 -2.15
CA GLU A 27 22.54 0.74 -1.58
C GLU A 27 22.51 2.25 -1.25
N THR A 28 22.01 3.05 -2.18
CA THR A 28 21.81 4.49 -1.95
C THR A 28 20.72 4.71 -0.90
N ALA A 29 19.61 3.98 -0.99
CA ALA A 29 18.53 4.11 -0.01
C ALA A 29 18.96 3.70 1.40
N SER A 30 19.70 2.61 1.57
CA SER A 30 20.15 2.12 2.88
C SER A 30 21.08 3.11 3.54
N THR A 31 21.98 3.73 2.77
CA THR A 31 22.87 4.77 3.28
C THR A 31 22.08 5.96 3.83
N ILE A 32 21.02 6.39 3.13
CA ILE A 32 20.16 7.50 3.58
C ILE A 32 19.37 7.10 4.82
N LEU A 33 18.80 5.89 4.83
CA LEU A 33 17.98 5.37 5.93
C LEU A 33 18.79 5.13 7.22
N GLU A 34 20.07 4.73 7.08
CA GLU A 34 21.00 4.58 8.21
C GLU A 34 21.40 5.94 8.80
N GLN A 35 21.59 6.96 7.95
CA GLN A 35 21.91 8.32 8.39
C GLN A 35 20.71 9.02 9.02
N ASP A 36 19.50 8.76 8.52
CA ASP A 36 18.26 9.30 9.06
C ASP A 36 17.13 8.26 9.10
N PRO A 37 16.93 7.60 10.25
CA PRO A 37 15.83 6.65 10.43
C PRO A 37 14.43 7.28 10.28
N LYS A 38 14.29 8.62 10.33
CA LYS A 38 13.00 9.28 10.07
C LYS A 38 12.63 9.22 8.59
N ALA A 39 13.59 9.01 7.70
CA ALA A 39 13.38 8.90 6.26
C ALA A 39 12.43 7.75 5.88
N PHE A 40 12.32 6.69 6.71
CA PHE A 40 11.31 5.64 6.52
C PHE A 40 9.87 6.16 6.57
N LYS A 41 9.64 7.24 7.32
CA LYS A 41 8.31 7.84 7.58
C LYS A 41 8.09 9.11 6.78
N ALA A 42 9.13 9.59 6.11
CA ALA A 42 9.09 10.86 5.40
C ALA A 42 8.13 10.79 4.22
N ILE A 43 7.35 11.86 4.08
CA ILE A 43 6.59 12.17 2.89
C ILE A 43 7.59 12.72 1.86
N ILE A 44 7.74 12.02 0.74
CA ILE A 44 8.74 12.33 -0.29
C ILE A 44 8.12 12.95 -1.55
N THR A 45 6.79 12.99 -1.67
CA THR A 45 6.08 13.66 -2.77
C THR A 45 4.95 14.55 -2.26
N GLY A 46 4.47 15.47 -3.12
CA GLY A 46 3.32 16.33 -2.85
C GLY A 46 1.97 15.60 -2.74
N THR A 47 1.94 14.29 -3.00
CA THR A 47 0.78 13.39 -2.80
C THR A 47 0.95 12.54 -1.54
N SER A 48 1.78 12.99 -0.59
CA SER A 48 2.08 12.28 0.65
C SER A 48 2.66 10.88 0.46
N GLU A 49 3.30 10.61 -0.68
CA GLU A 49 3.85 9.28 -0.95
C GLU A 49 5.12 9.06 -0.15
N ARG A 50 5.32 7.82 0.27
CA ARG A 50 6.51 7.34 0.97
C ARG A 50 7.28 6.42 0.03
N ALA A 51 8.56 6.20 0.30
CA ALA A 51 9.40 5.30 -0.51
C ALA A 51 8.76 3.91 -0.68
N LEU A 52 8.03 3.46 0.34
CA LEU A 52 7.25 2.22 0.31
C LEU A 52 6.19 2.20 -0.80
N PHE A 53 5.38 3.26 -0.96
CA PHE A 53 4.31 3.29 -1.95
C PHE A 53 4.86 3.33 -3.38
N VAL A 54 5.96 4.06 -3.59
CA VAL A 54 6.67 4.10 -4.87
C VAL A 54 7.20 2.70 -5.24
N ALA A 55 7.82 2.01 -4.29
CA ALA A 55 8.34 0.65 -4.50
C ALA A 55 7.22 -0.35 -4.81
N ILE A 56 6.05 -0.24 -4.17
CA ILE A 56 4.90 -1.14 -4.39
C ILE A 56 4.32 -0.99 -5.79
N ARG A 57 4.22 0.23 -6.31
CA ARG A 57 3.70 0.48 -7.68
C ARG A 57 4.61 -0.09 -8.77
N SER A 58 5.85 -0.42 -8.43
CA SER A 58 6.86 -0.92 -9.37
C SER A 58 7.15 -2.41 -9.14
N PRO A 59 6.42 -3.35 -9.78
CA PRO A 59 6.57 -4.79 -9.52
C PRO A 59 7.96 -5.36 -9.80
N LYS A 60 8.79 -4.68 -10.61
CA LYS A 60 10.17 -5.11 -10.89
C LYS A 60 11.14 -4.87 -9.73
N LYS A 61 10.72 -4.21 -8.64
CA LYS A 61 11.59 -3.77 -7.55
C LYS A 61 11.43 -4.64 -6.29
N THR A 62 11.16 -5.93 -6.45
CA THR A 62 10.90 -6.87 -5.35
C THR A 62 12.05 -6.95 -4.33
N HIS A 63 13.31 -6.88 -4.77
CA HIS A 63 14.46 -6.90 -3.85
C HIS A 63 14.48 -5.67 -2.93
N PHE A 64 14.38 -4.48 -3.53
CA PHE A 64 14.31 -3.21 -2.81
C PHE A 64 13.13 -3.20 -1.84
N LEU A 65 11.94 -3.58 -2.31
CA LEU A 65 10.74 -3.62 -1.49
C LEU A 65 10.90 -4.57 -0.30
N LYS A 66 11.42 -5.78 -0.54
CA LYS A 66 11.64 -6.77 0.52
C LYS A 66 12.58 -6.22 1.59
N LYS A 67 13.70 -5.63 1.18
CA LYS A 67 14.65 -5.00 2.10
C LYS A 67 14.04 -3.86 2.88
N LEU A 68 13.24 -3.00 2.24
CA LEU A 68 12.55 -1.91 2.90
C LEU A 68 11.57 -2.43 3.97
N VAL A 69 10.74 -3.41 3.62
CA VAL A 69 9.76 -4.04 4.54
C VAL A 69 10.44 -4.79 5.70
N GLU A 70 11.61 -5.39 5.47
CA GLU A 70 12.41 -6.03 6.53
C GLU A 70 12.77 -5.04 7.64
N HIS A 71 13.13 -3.80 7.28
CA HIS A 71 13.57 -2.75 8.20
C HIS A 71 12.43 -1.93 8.81
N MET A 72 11.21 -2.02 8.26
CA MET A 72 10.04 -1.33 8.82
C MET A 72 9.37 -2.13 9.94
N SER A 73 8.78 -1.42 10.92
CA SER A 73 7.93 -2.04 11.94
C SER A 73 6.51 -2.29 11.42
N THR A 74 5.72 -3.11 12.11
CA THR A 74 4.32 -3.38 11.76
C THR A 74 3.46 -2.11 11.79
N THR A 75 3.70 -1.23 12.77
CA THR A 75 3.07 0.08 12.88
C THR A 75 3.43 0.97 11.69
N ASP A 76 4.67 0.88 11.19
CA ASP A 76 5.09 1.68 10.04
C ASP A 76 4.44 1.25 8.72
N LEU A 77 4.00 -0.01 8.61
CA LEU A 77 3.26 -0.48 7.43
C LEU A 77 1.78 -0.08 7.45
N ALA A 78 1.23 0.20 8.63
CA ALA A 78 -0.19 0.57 8.81
C ALA A 78 -0.47 2.05 8.52
N PHE A 79 0.57 2.84 8.22
CA PHE A 79 0.37 4.22 7.82
C PHE A 79 -0.39 4.34 6.50
N VAL A 80 -1.11 5.45 6.39
CA VAL A 80 -2.00 5.76 5.27
C VAL A 80 -1.55 7.01 4.52
N ASP A 81 -1.93 7.12 3.25
CA ASP A 81 -1.88 8.36 2.48
C ASP A 81 -3.09 9.28 2.78
N GLU A 82 -3.25 10.33 1.97
CA GLU A 82 -4.34 11.31 2.05
C GLU A 82 -5.73 10.70 1.85
N ASP A 83 -5.82 9.58 1.11
CA ASP A 83 -7.07 8.85 0.88
C ASP A 83 -7.35 7.81 1.97
N GLY A 84 -6.51 7.73 3.01
CA GLY A 84 -6.60 6.69 4.03
C GLY A 84 -6.08 5.34 3.53
N SER A 85 -5.44 5.28 2.36
CA SER A 85 -4.97 4.04 1.75
C SER A 85 -3.66 3.58 2.39
N THR A 86 -3.67 2.35 2.89
CA THR A 86 -2.45 1.67 3.35
C THR A 86 -1.59 1.17 2.18
N ALA A 87 -0.36 0.75 2.47
CA ALA A 87 0.51 0.06 1.52
C ALA A 87 -0.18 -1.10 0.78
N LEU A 88 -1.08 -1.83 1.47
CA LEU A 88 -1.80 -2.96 0.88
C LEU A 88 -2.90 -2.51 -0.09
N HIS A 89 -3.54 -1.36 0.11
CA HIS A 89 -4.44 -0.75 -0.87
C HIS A 89 -3.69 -0.43 -2.17
N ILE A 90 -2.52 0.21 -2.05
CA ILE A 90 -1.69 0.53 -3.21
C ILE A 90 -1.24 -0.73 -3.95
N ALA A 91 -0.85 -1.79 -3.21
CA ALA A 91 -0.52 -3.08 -3.81
C ALA A 91 -1.72 -3.71 -4.52
N ALA A 92 -2.92 -3.59 -3.94
CA ALA A 92 -4.16 -4.08 -4.50
C ALA A 92 -4.54 -3.39 -5.81
N ILE A 93 -4.45 -2.06 -5.85
CA ILE A 93 -4.66 -1.23 -7.06
C ILE A 93 -3.65 -1.59 -8.15
N ALA A 94 -2.37 -1.72 -7.78
CA ALA A 94 -1.30 -2.08 -8.70
C ALA A 94 -1.41 -3.53 -9.21
N GLY A 95 -2.08 -4.42 -8.45
CA GLY A 95 -2.09 -5.86 -8.71
C GLY A 95 -0.75 -6.55 -8.37
N ASN A 96 0.07 -5.94 -7.51
CA ASN A 96 1.39 -6.46 -7.15
C ASN A 96 1.30 -7.52 -6.05
N ILE A 97 1.06 -8.78 -6.45
CA ILE A 97 0.83 -9.91 -5.53
C ILE A 97 2.05 -10.18 -4.64
N GLU A 98 3.26 -10.05 -5.16
CA GLU A 98 4.48 -10.25 -4.37
C GLU A 98 4.57 -9.22 -3.24
N ALA A 99 4.29 -7.95 -3.54
CA ALA A 99 4.21 -6.90 -2.53
C ALA A 99 3.13 -7.20 -1.48
N ALA A 100 1.93 -7.58 -1.92
CA ALA A 100 0.84 -7.91 -1.00
C ALA A 100 1.21 -9.06 -0.06
N LYS A 101 1.83 -10.13 -0.56
CA LYS A 101 2.33 -11.25 0.26
C LYS A 101 3.39 -10.80 1.27
N LEU A 102 4.35 -9.97 0.86
CA LEU A 102 5.37 -9.44 1.75
C LEU A 102 4.76 -8.59 2.88
N LEU A 103 3.82 -7.72 2.54
CA LEU A 103 3.14 -6.84 3.49
C LEU A 103 2.30 -7.63 4.49
N VAL A 104 1.45 -8.56 4.03
CA VAL A 104 0.58 -9.37 4.88
C VAL A 104 1.40 -10.30 5.80
N ASN A 105 2.50 -10.88 5.29
CA ASN A 105 3.39 -11.69 6.11
C ASN A 105 4.06 -10.89 7.23
N LYS A 106 4.32 -9.61 7.01
CA LYS A 106 4.92 -8.72 8.03
C LYS A 106 3.86 -8.18 8.99
N ASN A 107 2.67 -7.84 8.50
CA ASN A 107 1.55 -7.34 9.29
C ASN A 107 0.21 -7.91 8.76
N SER A 108 -0.34 -8.88 9.49
CA SER A 108 -1.59 -9.58 9.16
C SER A 108 -2.85 -8.75 9.33
N ASP A 109 -2.76 -7.55 9.94
CA ASP A 109 -3.92 -6.68 10.15
C ASP A 109 -4.22 -5.81 8.93
N LEU A 110 -3.23 -5.60 8.04
CA LEU A 110 -3.37 -4.76 6.84
C LEU A 110 -4.56 -5.11 5.92
N PRO A 111 -4.94 -6.39 5.69
CA PRO A 111 -6.10 -6.74 4.87
C PRO A 111 -7.44 -6.23 5.39
N ASN A 112 -7.48 -5.80 6.66
CA ASN A 112 -8.70 -5.44 7.39
C ASN A 112 -8.76 -3.94 7.73
N ILE A 113 -7.82 -3.14 7.22
CA ILE A 113 -7.84 -1.68 7.40
C ILE A 113 -8.66 -1.07 6.28
N LEU A 114 -9.55 -0.14 6.64
CA LEU A 114 -10.38 0.62 5.69
C LEU A 114 -9.68 1.92 5.28
N ASP A 115 -9.84 2.30 4.02
CA ASP A 115 -9.56 3.65 3.53
C ASP A 115 -10.67 4.66 3.91
N ASN A 116 -10.51 5.93 3.53
CA ASN A 116 -11.48 6.99 3.81
C ASN A 116 -12.83 6.78 3.11
N SER A 117 -12.89 5.90 2.11
CA SER A 117 -14.11 5.50 1.39
C SER A 117 -14.74 4.22 1.97
N ASN A 118 -14.33 3.81 3.17
CA ASN A 118 -14.72 2.54 3.80
C ASN A 118 -14.45 1.31 2.90
N SER A 119 -13.34 1.34 2.16
CA SER A 119 -12.93 0.26 1.29
C SER A 119 -11.75 -0.47 1.89
N LEU A 120 -11.83 -1.80 1.93
CA LEU A 120 -10.67 -2.67 2.12
C LEU A 120 -9.79 -2.76 0.87
N PRO A 121 -8.54 -3.24 1.01
CA PRO A 121 -7.67 -3.54 -0.13
C PRO A 121 -8.34 -4.49 -1.14
N LEU A 122 -9.13 -5.45 -0.67
CA LEU A 122 -9.87 -6.38 -1.52
C LEU A 122 -10.82 -5.66 -2.49
N HIS A 123 -11.53 -4.63 -2.01
CA HIS A 123 -12.43 -3.83 -2.84
C HIS A 123 -11.66 -3.06 -3.90
N SER A 124 -10.48 -2.52 -3.56
CA SER A 124 -9.59 -1.86 -4.51
C SER A 124 -9.15 -2.82 -5.62
N ALA A 125 -8.74 -4.05 -5.27
CA ALA A 125 -8.39 -5.07 -6.26
C ALA A 125 -9.55 -5.40 -7.20
N ALA A 126 -10.77 -5.56 -6.65
CA ALA A 126 -11.96 -5.82 -7.45
C ALA A 126 -12.29 -4.65 -8.39
N ALA A 127 -12.32 -3.42 -7.87
CA ALA A 127 -12.60 -2.20 -8.62
C ALA A 127 -11.59 -1.91 -9.74
N CYS A 128 -10.35 -2.39 -9.59
CA CYS A 128 -9.29 -2.29 -10.60
C CYS A 128 -9.15 -3.54 -11.49
N GLY A 129 -10.04 -4.53 -11.39
CA GLY A 129 -10.02 -5.75 -12.20
C GLY A 129 -8.81 -6.66 -11.95
N LYS A 130 -8.17 -6.59 -10.76
CA LYS A 130 -6.97 -7.36 -10.43
C LYS A 130 -7.34 -8.75 -9.89
N ARG A 131 -7.70 -9.68 -10.80
CA ARG A 131 -8.30 -10.97 -10.42
C ARG A 131 -7.48 -11.79 -9.43
N GLU A 132 -6.23 -12.07 -9.76
CA GLU A 132 -5.37 -12.91 -8.90
C GLU A 132 -5.11 -12.25 -7.54
N MET A 133 -4.97 -10.92 -7.52
CA MET A 133 -4.85 -10.14 -6.29
C MET A 133 -6.12 -10.21 -5.45
N PHE A 134 -7.29 -10.04 -6.07
CA PHE A 134 -8.58 -10.17 -5.41
C PHE A 134 -8.74 -11.55 -4.76
N LEU A 135 -8.44 -12.62 -5.51
CA LEU A 135 -8.49 -13.99 -4.99
C LEU A 135 -7.53 -14.18 -3.82
N TYR A 136 -6.30 -13.66 -3.90
CA TYR A 136 -5.35 -13.70 -2.79
C TYR A 136 -5.90 -12.97 -1.55
N LEU A 137 -6.39 -11.74 -1.71
CA LEU A 137 -6.90 -10.93 -0.61
C LEU A 137 -8.11 -11.60 0.07
N MET A 138 -8.98 -12.29 -0.67
CA MET A 138 -10.07 -13.06 -0.07
C MET A 138 -9.59 -14.13 0.93
N THR A 139 -8.39 -14.69 0.72
CA THR A 139 -7.85 -15.71 1.63
C THR A 139 -7.27 -15.14 2.93
N VAL A 140 -7.00 -13.83 2.97
CA VAL A 140 -6.33 -13.17 4.11
C VAL A 140 -7.19 -12.11 4.78
N THR A 141 -8.30 -11.68 4.16
CA THR A 141 -9.27 -10.77 4.76
C THR A 141 -10.18 -11.52 5.75
N ASN A 142 -10.41 -10.91 6.91
CA ASN A 142 -11.32 -11.44 7.92
C ASN A 142 -12.78 -11.22 7.46
N ALA A 143 -13.45 -12.29 7.04
CA ALA A 143 -14.85 -12.23 6.59
C ALA A 143 -15.85 -11.80 7.68
N ASN A 144 -15.48 -11.92 8.95
CA ASN A 144 -16.33 -11.62 10.10
C ASN A 144 -16.03 -10.26 10.74
N MET A 145 -15.20 -9.42 10.10
CA MET A 145 -14.94 -8.07 10.61
C MET A 145 -16.17 -7.17 10.46
N GLU A 146 -16.20 -6.09 11.24
CA GLU A 146 -17.22 -5.04 11.11
C GLU A 146 -16.55 -3.74 10.61
N PRO A 147 -17.09 -3.09 9.56
CA PRO A 147 -18.25 -3.50 8.77
C PRO A 147 -17.96 -4.75 7.93
N LYS A 148 -18.99 -5.57 7.72
CA LYS A 148 -18.84 -6.83 7.00
C LYS A 148 -18.40 -6.61 5.54
N PRO A 149 -17.30 -7.23 5.11
CA PRO A 149 -16.70 -6.97 3.81
C PRO A 149 -17.52 -7.50 2.61
N PHE A 150 -18.48 -8.37 2.86
CA PHE A 150 -19.25 -9.07 1.85
C PHE A 150 -20.76 -8.80 1.91
N GLU A 151 -21.19 -7.89 2.79
CA GLU A 151 -22.61 -7.54 2.96
C GLU A 151 -22.86 -6.08 2.56
N ASP A 152 -24.13 -5.72 2.41
CA ASP A 152 -24.62 -4.37 2.12
C ASP A 152 -23.94 -3.71 0.89
N GLU A 153 -23.65 -2.40 0.98
CA GLU A 153 -23.04 -1.62 -0.10
C GLU A 153 -21.69 -2.19 -0.56
N SER A 154 -20.90 -2.73 0.38
CA SER A 154 -19.63 -3.40 0.10
C SER A 154 -19.82 -4.66 -0.75
N GLY A 155 -20.78 -5.51 -0.40
CA GLY A 155 -21.15 -6.69 -1.17
C GLY A 155 -21.66 -6.35 -2.57
N VAL A 156 -22.51 -5.33 -2.70
CA VAL A 156 -23.01 -4.86 -4.00
C VAL A 156 -21.87 -4.34 -4.88
N ARG A 157 -20.97 -3.52 -4.32
CA ARG A 157 -19.80 -3.01 -5.04
C ARG A 157 -18.89 -4.14 -5.52
N LEU A 158 -18.71 -5.18 -4.71
CA LEU A 158 -17.94 -6.36 -5.07
C LEU A 158 -18.56 -7.09 -6.25
N VAL A 159 -19.86 -7.39 -6.18
CA VAL A 159 -20.58 -8.08 -7.27
C VAL A 159 -20.53 -7.25 -8.55
N HIS A 160 -20.75 -5.94 -8.47
CA HIS A 160 -20.69 -5.04 -9.63
C HIS A 160 -19.30 -5.04 -10.28
N ALA A 161 -18.24 -4.98 -9.47
CA ALA A 161 -16.87 -5.04 -9.98
C ALA A 161 -16.55 -6.39 -10.63
N LEU A 162 -16.98 -7.51 -10.02
CA LEU A 162 -16.77 -8.85 -10.57
C LEU A 162 -17.49 -9.05 -11.92
N ILE A 163 -18.69 -8.50 -12.08
CA ILE A 163 -19.44 -8.54 -13.34
C ILE A 163 -18.76 -7.65 -14.39
N THR A 164 -18.43 -6.41 -14.04
CA THR A 164 -17.87 -5.42 -14.96
C THR A 164 -16.54 -5.89 -15.57
N TYR A 165 -15.70 -6.55 -14.77
CA TYR A 165 -14.39 -7.01 -15.20
C TYR A 165 -14.34 -8.49 -15.60
N GLY A 166 -15.49 -9.13 -15.81
CA GLY A 166 -15.56 -10.45 -16.46
C GLY A 166 -15.00 -11.60 -15.64
N TYR A 167 -15.25 -11.64 -14.33
CA TYR A 167 -14.82 -12.76 -13.46
C TYR A 167 -15.60 -14.06 -13.68
N TYR A 168 -16.55 -14.09 -14.63
CA TYR A 168 -17.27 -15.27 -15.08
C TYR A 168 -16.77 -15.71 -16.46
N GLY A 169 -15.93 -16.75 -16.48
CA GLY A 169 -15.49 -17.39 -17.73
C GLY A 169 -14.00 -17.70 -17.75
N GLU A 170 -13.62 -18.85 -17.19
CA GLU A 170 -12.88 -19.97 -17.81
C GLU A 170 -12.67 -21.07 -16.75
#